data_AF-A0AA90TX17-F1
#
_entry.id   AF-A0AA90TX17-F1
#
_cell.length_a   1.000
_cell.length_b   1.000
_cell.length_c   1.000
_cell.angle_alpha   90.00
_cell.angle_beta   90.00
_cell.angle_gamma   90.00
#
_symmetry.space_group_name_H-M   'P 1'
#
loop_
_entity.id
_entity.type
_entity.pdbx_description
1 polymer ?
#
loop_
_entity_poly.entity_id
_entity_poly.type
_entity_poly.pdbx_seq_one_letter_code
_entity_poly.pdbx_strand_id
1 'polypeptide(L)' 'MKKYKISDTFYYAQTRDRVGGTIRTDVFLQENGFLKAYSSYWQDQDEEIVGYAESYDDEQAVLLSMKDLRKEWIEE' A
#
# COMPACT_ATOMS: atom_id res chain seq x y z
N MET A 1 7.34 2.98 9.25
CA MET A 1 6.11 2.30 8.81
C MET A 1 5.50 1.58 10.00
N LYS A 2 4.20 1.72 10.25
CA LYS A 2 3.49 0.95 11.29
C LYS A 2 2.62 -0.10 10.62
N LYS A 3 2.77 -1.38 10.98
CA LYS A 3 1.99 -2.50 10.44
C LYS A 3 0.92 -2.89 11.45
N TYR A 4 -0.29 -3.16 10.98
CA TYR A 4 -1.45 -3.54 11.77
C TYR A 4 -2.02 -4.84 11.21
N LYS A 5 -1.78 -5.95 11.91
CA LYS A 5 -2.26 -7.27 11.50
C LYS A 5 -3.76 -7.38 11.76
N ILE A 6 -4.51 -7.83 10.74
CA ILE A 6 -5.96 -8.08 10.84
C ILE A 6 -6.24 -9.57 10.82
N SER A 7 -5.56 -10.32 9.95
CA SER A 7 -5.59 -11.78 9.88
C SER A 7 -4.21 -12.33 9.53
N ASP A 8 -4.10 -13.66 9.39
CA ASP A 8 -2.85 -14.30 8.94
C ASP A 8 -2.52 -13.98 7.47
N THR A 9 -3.53 -13.62 6.67
CA THR A 9 -3.38 -13.33 5.24
C THR A 9 -3.54 -11.85 4.91
N PHE A 10 -3.87 -11.00 5.88
CA PHE A 10 -4.15 -9.61 5.65
C PHE A 10 -3.64 -8.72 6.79
N TYR A 11 -2.94 -7.66 6.41
CA TYR A 11 -2.58 -6.56 7.30
C TYR A 11 -2.61 -5.26 6.52
N TYR A 12 -2.68 -4.14 7.24
CA TYR A 12 -2.45 -2.84 6.62
C TYR A 12 -1.21 -2.16 7.21
N ALA A 13 -0.48 -1.45 6.37
CA ALA A 13 0.62 -0.59 6.77
C ALA A 13 0.17 0.88 6.70
N GLN A 14 0.62 1.68 7.66
CA GLN A 14 0.54 3.12 7.60
C GLN A 14 1.93 3.72 7.45
N THR A 15 2.06 4.57 6.46
CA THR A 15 3.25 5.36 6.19
C THR A 15 2.86 6.84 6.07
N ARG A 16 3.86 7.71 6.16
CA ARG A 16 3.69 9.13 5.87
C ARG A 16 4.46 9.45 4.61
N ASP A 17 3.88 10.29 3.76
CA ASP A 17 4.59 10.88 2.65
C ASP A 17 5.53 12.02 3.14
N ARG A 18 6.11 12.78 2.20
CA ARG A 18 7.00 13.91 2.51
C ARG A 18 6.27 15.18 2.93
N VAL A 19 4.98 15.32 2.62
CA VAL A 19 4.16 16.52 2.91
C VAL A 19 3.29 16.35 4.16
N GLY A 20 3.32 15.17 4.79
CA GLY A 20 2.58 14.85 6.01
C GLY A 20 1.29 14.05 5.77
N GLY A 21 0.96 13.73 4.52
CA GLY A 21 -0.15 12.87 4.14
C GLY A 21 0.05 11.45 4.68
N THR A 22 -1.04 10.86 5.19
CA THR A 22 -1.02 9.48 5.66
C THR A 22 -1.43 8.56 4.53
N ILE A 23 -0.54 7.65 4.17
CA ILE A 23 -0.79 6.60 3.19
C ILE A 23 -1.10 5.33 3.94
N ARG A 24 -2.22 4.71 3.59
CA ARG A 24 -2.55 3.36 3.97
C ARG A 24 -2.11 2.42 2.86
N THR A 25 -1.61 1.25 3.22
CA THR A 25 -1.33 0.19 2.26
C THR A 25 -1.90 -1.10 2.77
N ASP A 26 -2.91 -1.60 2.07
CA ASP A 26 -3.56 -2.87 2.36
C ASP A 26 -2.74 -3.99 1.69
N VAL A 27 -2.31 -4.98 2.48
CA VAL A 27 -1.42 -6.05 2.02
C VAL A 27 -2.05 -7.41 2.23
N PHE A 28 -2.14 -8.19 1.15
CA PHE A 28 -2.76 -9.51 1.10
C PHE A 28 -1.72 -10.57 0.75
N LEU A 29 -1.49 -11.51 1.65
CA LEU A 29 -0.68 -12.71 1.40
C LEU A 29 -1.49 -13.72 0.58
N GLN A 30 -0.94 -14.11 -0.55
CA GLN A 30 -1.48 -15.11 -1.46
C GLN A 30 -0.96 -16.51 -1.10
N GLU A 31 -1.65 -17.55 -1.54
CA GLU A 31 -1.29 -18.96 -1.27
C GLU A 31 0.08 -19.35 -1.86
N ASN A 32 0.52 -18.65 -2.91
CA ASN A 32 1.83 -18.85 -3.55
C ASN A 32 2.98 -18.12 -2.83
N GLY A 33 2.71 -17.46 -1.70
CA GLY A 33 3.69 -16.71 -0.92
C GLY A 33 3.95 -15.28 -1.41
N PHE A 34 3.28 -14.82 -2.48
CA PHE A 34 3.32 -13.43 -2.89
C PHE A 34 2.45 -12.55 -2.00
N LEU A 35 2.85 -11.29 -1.88
CA LEU A 35 2.09 -10.24 -1.21
C LEU A 35 1.61 -9.26 -2.26
N LYS A 36 0.30 -9.02 -2.30
CA LYS A 36 -0.32 -7.93 -3.07
C LYS A 36 -0.48 -6.72 -2.17
N ALA A 37 0.08 -5.59 -2.56
CA ALA A 37 -0.01 -4.34 -1.82
C ALA A 37 -0.78 -3.29 -2.62
N TYR A 38 -1.73 -2.65 -1.95
CA TYR A 38 -2.61 -1.61 -2.51
C TYR A 38 -2.49 -0.36 -1.66
N SER A 39 -1.93 0.72 -2.22
CA SER A 39 -1.75 1.98 -1.51
C SER A 39 -2.84 2.98 -1.85
N SER A 40 -3.31 3.71 -0.83
CA SER A 40 -4.22 4.85 -0.98
C SER A 40 -3.98 5.89 0.11
N TYR A 41 -4.36 7.13 -0.15
CA TYR A 41 -4.38 8.15 0.90
C TYR A 41 -5.55 7.88 1.85
N TRP A 42 -5.32 8.06 3.15
CA TRP A 42 -6.31 7.77 4.19
C TRP A 42 -7.61 8.57 4.04
N GLN A 43 -7.59 9.70 3.32
CA GLN A 43 -8.76 10.55 3.10
C GLN A 43 -9.63 10.10 1.91
N ASP A 44 -9.07 9.34 0.96
CA ASP A 44 -9.70 9.04 -0.33
C ASP A 44 -10.14 7.56 -0.44
N GLN A 45 -10.47 6.94 0.70
CA GLN A 45 -10.79 5.50 0.74
C GLN A 45 -12.03 5.11 -0.05
N ASP A 46 -12.88 6.07 -0.44
CA ASP A 46 -14.21 5.77 -0.95
C ASP A 46 -14.23 5.33 -2.42
N GLU A 47 -13.30 5.71 -3.31
CA GLU A 47 -13.46 5.33 -4.75
C GLU A 47 -12.21 5.00 -5.60
N GLU A 48 -10.95 5.28 -5.22
CA GLU A 48 -9.81 4.84 -6.04
C GLU A 48 -8.65 4.22 -5.25
N ILE A 49 -8.42 2.94 -5.48
CA ILE A 49 -7.15 2.29 -5.15
C ILE A 49 -6.13 2.78 -6.17
N VAL A 50 -5.18 3.60 -5.71
CA VAL A 50 -4.34 4.45 -6.57
C VAL A 50 -2.89 3.97 -6.73
N GLY A 51 -2.45 2.92 -6.02
CA GLY A 51 -1.13 2.32 -6.24
C GLY A 51 -1.10 0.83 -5.99
N TYR A 52 -0.41 0.08 -6.86
CA TYR A 52 -0.36 -1.38 -6.81
C TYR A 52 1.06 -1.93 -6.94
N ALA A 53 1.36 -3.00 -6.21
CA ALA A 53 2.55 -3.81 -6.44
C ALA A 53 2.44 -5.22 -5.85
N GLU A 54 3.27 -6.12 -6.37
CA GLU A 54 3.45 -7.48 -5.85
C GLU A 54 4.93 -7.74 -5.53
N SER A 55 5.20 -8.42 -4.42
CA SER A 55 6.52 -8.97 -4.11
C SER A 55 6.43 -10.13 -3.12
N TYR A 56 7.47 -10.95 -3.04
CA TYR A 56 7.67 -11.89 -1.93
C TYR A 56 8.18 -11.20 -0.66
N ASP A 57 8.67 -9.97 -0.79
CA ASP A 57 9.12 -9.13 0.31
C ASP A 57 8.05 -8.08 0.63
N ASP A 58 7.67 -8.03 1.90
CA ASP A 58 6.53 -7.27 2.35
C ASP A 58 6.79 -5.75 2.39
N GLU A 59 8.00 -5.34 2.74
CA GLU A 59 8.42 -3.95 2.68
C GLU A 59 8.55 -3.48 1.23
N GLN A 60 9.06 -4.33 0.35
CA GLN A 60 9.21 -4.03 -1.06
C GLN A 60 7.85 -3.85 -1.75
N ALA A 61 6.87 -4.73 -1.48
CA ALA A 61 5.52 -4.59 -2.02
C ALA A 61 4.88 -3.25 -1.59
N VAL A 62 5.03 -2.87 -0.33
CA VAL A 62 4.54 -1.57 0.17
C VAL A 62 5.26 -0.39 -0.49
N LEU A 63 6.59 -0.42 -0.58
CA LEU A 63 7.35 0.68 -1.17
C LEU A 63 7.05 0.86 -2.67
N LEU A 64 6.86 -0.24 -3.40
CA LEU A 64 6.53 -0.20 -4.83
C LEU A 64 5.10 0.30 -5.08
N SER A 65 4.12 -0.16 -4.31
CA SER A 65 2.73 0.34 -4.43
C SER A 65 2.64 1.84 -4.11
N MET A 66 3.37 2.31 -3.10
CA MET A 66 3.49 3.75 -2.80
C MET A 66 4.21 4.54 -3.90
N LYS A 67 5.18 3.93 -4.60
CA LYS A 67 5.85 4.58 -5.73
C LYS A 67 4.90 4.71 -6.92
N ASP A 68 4.09 3.68 -7.15
CA ASP A 68 3.08 3.66 -8.21
C ASP A 68 2.01 4.72 -7.97
N LEU A 69 1.49 4.80 -6.73
CA LEU A 69 0.60 5.85 -6.24
C LEU A 69 1.07 7.27 -6.59
N ARG A 70 2.37 7.54 -6.51
CA ARG A 70 2.93 8.86 -6.79
C ARG A 70 3.00 9.19 -8.28
N LYS A 71 2.95 8.20 -9.17
CA LYS A 71 2.98 8.46 -10.62
C LYS A 71 1.66 9.05 -11.09
N GLU A 72 0.55 8.45 -10.65
CA GLU A 72 -0.81 8.94 -10.96
C GLU A 72 -0.99 10.40 -10.55
N TRP A 73 -0.40 10.82 -9.42
CA TRP A 73 -0.44 12.20 -8.93
C TRP A 73 0.44 13.22 -9.67
N ILE A 74 1.43 12.77 -10.46
CA ILE A 74 2.32 13.68 -11.21
C ILE A 74 1.76 13.96 -12.62
N GLU A 75 0.75 13.21 -13.07
CA GLU A 75 0.17 13.34 -14.42
C GLU A 75 -1.00 14.36 -14.54
N GLU A 76 -1.33 15.12 -13.49
CA GLU A 76 -2.24 16.29 -13.54
C GLU A 76 -1.51 17.64 -13.53
#